data_AF-T5A5N2-F1
#
_entry.id   AF-T5A5N2-F1
#
_cell.length_a   1.000
_cell.length_b   1.000
_cell.length_c   1.000
_cell.angle_alpha   90.00
_cell.angle_beta   90.00
_cell.angle_gamma   90.00
#
_symmetry.space_group_name_H-M   'P 1'
#
loop_
_entity.id
_entity.type
_entity.pdbx_description
1 polymer ?
#
loop_
_entity_poly.entity_id
_entity_poly.type
_entity_poly.pdbx_seq_one_letter_code
_entity_poly.pdbx_strand_id
1 'polypeptide(L)'
;MRGGLMHIVGRVSWYMQLAQLLEAKSWSDERLFADSQPQTRETLVNLYRNVLELEMNCVCASASESNAAARDVVSWNDIRGLLRNIMRADEGVVDMVMQHCVDSVKEELLDLDTDFKPPEEGQEDQEAPEEELPRVTE
;
A
#
# COMPACT_ATOMS: atom_id res chain seq x y z
N MET A 1 8.28 5.55 11.38
CA MET A 1 7.94 6.42 10.23
C MET A 1 8.46 5.79 8.95
N ARG A 2 9.78 5.80 8.66
CA ARG A 2 10.36 5.22 7.43
C ARG A 2 9.89 3.78 7.13
N GLY A 3 10.02 2.86 8.10
CA GLY A 3 9.57 1.47 7.92
C GLY A 3 8.08 1.33 7.60
N GLY A 4 7.20 2.06 8.32
CA GLY A 4 5.76 2.04 8.04
C GLY A 4 5.38 2.62 6.68
N LEU A 5 6.15 3.59 6.17
CA LEU A 5 5.95 4.09 4.81
C LEU A 5 6.43 3.08 3.75
N MET A 6 7.57 2.41 3.98
CA MET A 6 8.06 1.36 3.09
C MET A 6 7.06 0.19 3.00
N HIS A 7 6.48 -0.20 4.14
CA HIS A 7 5.42 -1.18 4.24
C HIS A 7 4.23 -0.82 3.33
N ILE A 8 3.67 0.38 3.48
CA ILE A 8 2.46 0.79 2.74
C ILE A 8 2.75 0.99 1.25
N VAL A 9 3.87 1.64 0.91
CA VAL A 9 4.23 1.89 -0.50
C VAL A 9 4.51 0.59 -1.25
N GLY A 10 5.15 -0.38 -0.60
CA GLY A 10 5.41 -1.69 -1.21
C GLY A 10 4.12 -2.47 -1.51
N ARG A 11 3.10 -2.26 -0.68
CA ARG A 11 1.84 -3.01 -0.72
C ARG A 11 0.73 -2.35 -1.54
N VAL A 12 1.04 -1.31 -2.34
CA VAL A 12 0.04 -0.67 -3.21
C VAL A 12 -0.64 -1.70 -4.13
N SER A 13 0.14 -2.57 -4.78
CA SER A 13 -0.41 -3.63 -5.63
C SER A 13 -1.25 -4.63 -4.85
N TRP A 14 -0.87 -4.95 -3.61
CA TRP A 14 -1.65 -5.80 -2.73
C TRP A 14 -3.00 -5.18 -2.40
N TYR A 15 -3.05 -3.91 -1.99
CA TYR A 15 -4.30 -3.19 -1.73
C TYR A 15 -5.24 -3.16 -2.94
N MET A 16 -4.71 -3.12 -4.17
CA MET A 16 -5.54 -3.15 -5.38
C MET A 16 -6.22 -4.50 -5.62
N GLN A 17 -5.67 -5.60 -5.07
CA GLN A 17 -6.20 -6.95 -5.26
C GLN A 17 -7.12 -7.42 -4.13
N LEU A 18 -7.18 -6.73 -2.99
CA LEU A 18 -7.98 -7.17 -1.84
C LEU A 18 -9.49 -7.24 -2.09
N ALA A 19 -10.00 -6.56 -3.13
CA ALA A 19 -11.41 -6.63 -3.51
C ALA A 19 -11.86 -8.07 -3.83
N GLN A 20 -10.94 -8.92 -4.30
CA GLN A 20 -11.24 -10.32 -4.60
C GLN A 20 -11.65 -11.14 -3.36
N LEU A 21 -11.31 -10.69 -2.15
CA LEU A 21 -11.75 -11.32 -0.90
C LEU A 21 -13.26 -11.20 -0.67
N LEU A 22 -13.95 -10.33 -1.43
CA LEU A 22 -15.41 -10.22 -1.40
C LEU A 22 -16.10 -11.17 -2.39
N GLU A 23 -15.34 -12.02 -3.09
CA GLU A 23 -15.86 -12.96 -4.06
C GLU A 23 -15.84 -14.40 -3.51
N ALA A 24 -16.97 -15.11 -3.56
CA ALA A 24 -17.08 -16.47 -3.05
C ALA A 24 -16.04 -17.44 -3.66
N LYS A 25 -15.66 -17.23 -4.93
CA LYS A 25 -14.68 -18.05 -5.65
C LYS A 25 -13.27 -18.02 -5.02
N SER A 26 -12.98 -16.98 -4.25
CA SER A 26 -11.68 -16.78 -3.60
C SER A 26 -11.55 -17.56 -2.30
N TRP A 27 -12.66 -18.11 -1.79
CA TRP A 27 -12.75 -18.79 -0.51
C TRP A 27 -12.79 -20.30 -0.69
N SER A 28 -12.15 -21.01 0.24
CA SER A 28 -12.10 -22.47 0.27
C SER A 28 -13.47 -23.12 0.60
N ASP A 29 -14.33 -22.39 1.30
CA ASP A 29 -15.69 -22.81 1.66
C ASP A 29 -16.68 -21.64 1.49
N GLU A 30 -17.71 -21.86 0.69
CA GLU A 30 -18.77 -20.88 0.40
C GLU A 30 -19.61 -20.54 1.64
N ARG A 31 -19.78 -21.48 2.58
CA ARG A 31 -20.49 -21.23 3.85
C ARG A 31 -19.68 -20.32 4.76
N LEU A 32 -18.37 -20.60 4.87
CA LEU A 32 -17.46 -19.72 5.62
C LEU A 32 -17.41 -18.33 5.01
N PHE A 33 -17.42 -18.22 3.68
CA PHE A 33 -17.54 -16.93 3.00
C PHE A 33 -18.82 -16.20 3.40
N ALA A 34 -19.98 -16.85 3.34
CA ALA A 34 -21.25 -16.22 3.70
C ALA A 34 -21.27 -15.70 5.14
N ASP A 35 -20.73 -16.47 6.09
CA ASP A 35 -20.67 -16.09 7.51
C ASP A 35 -19.65 -14.97 7.77
N SER A 36 -18.53 -14.96 7.06
CA SER A 36 -17.43 -14.00 7.26
C SER A 36 -17.50 -12.76 6.36
N GLN A 37 -18.37 -12.73 5.35
CA GLN A 37 -18.46 -11.64 4.38
C GLN A 37 -18.69 -10.26 5.05
N PRO A 38 -19.61 -10.11 6.04
CA PRO A 38 -19.83 -8.81 6.68
C PRO A 38 -18.57 -8.31 7.39
N GLN A 39 -17.88 -9.19 8.11
CA GLN A 39 -16.65 -8.88 8.83
C GLN A 39 -15.50 -8.58 7.87
N THR A 40 -15.36 -9.36 6.79
CA THR A 40 -14.37 -9.11 5.74
C THR A 40 -14.55 -7.74 5.12
N ARG A 41 -15.79 -7.39 4.77
CA ARG A 41 -16.11 -6.08 4.22
C ARG A 41 -15.77 -4.95 5.19
N GLU A 42 -16.10 -5.10 6.47
CA GLU A 42 -15.78 -4.11 7.50
C GLU A 42 -14.25 -3.93 7.65
N THR A 43 -13.50 -5.03 7.72
CA THR A 43 -12.03 -5.01 7.80
C THR A 43 -11.43 -4.27 6.62
N LEU A 44 -11.85 -4.59 5.38
CA LEU A 44 -11.34 -3.92 4.18
C LEU A 44 -11.70 -2.43 4.14
N VAL A 45 -12.94 -2.06 4.50
CA VAL A 45 -13.35 -0.65 4.56
C VAL A 45 -12.52 0.12 5.57
N ASN A 46 -12.27 -0.46 6.75
CA ASN A 46 -11.44 0.17 7.77
C ASN A 46 -9.98 0.33 7.31
N LEU A 47 -9.44 -0.69 6.62
CA LEU A 47 -8.11 -0.61 6.02
C LEU A 47 -8.01 0.53 5.00
N TYR A 48 -8.90 0.56 4.00
CA TYR A 48 -8.88 1.61 2.97
C TYR A 48 -9.11 2.99 3.56
N ARG A 49 -9.95 3.13 4.58
CA ARG A 49 -10.13 4.41 5.29
C ARG A 49 -8.82 4.90 5.90
N ASN A 50 -8.08 4.02 6.57
CA ASN A 50 -6.81 4.39 7.18
C ASN A 50 -5.76 4.76 6.11
N VAL A 51 -5.70 4.02 5.00
CA VAL A 51 -4.78 4.32 3.88
C VAL A 51 -5.11 5.68 3.26
N LEU A 52 -6.39 5.95 2.97
CA LEU A 52 -6.83 7.25 2.42
C LEU A 52 -6.54 8.42 3.37
N GLU A 53 -6.73 8.21 4.67
CA GLU A 53 -6.39 9.22 5.68
C GLU A 53 -4.89 9.49 5.70
N LEU A 54 -4.05 8.48 5.47
CA LEU A 54 -2.59 8.65 5.39
C LEU A 54 -2.22 9.44 4.13
N GLU A 55 -2.78 9.09 2.99
CA GLU A 55 -2.57 9.80 1.72
C GLU A 55 -2.94 11.28 1.85
N MET A 56 -4.12 11.57 2.42
CA MET A 56 -4.55 12.95 2.66
C MET A 56 -3.58 13.70 3.57
N ASN A 57 -3.11 13.07 4.65
CA ASN A 57 -2.11 13.65 5.54
C ASN A 57 -0.78 13.93 4.81
N CYS A 58 -0.32 13.04 3.93
CA CYS A 58 0.86 13.27 3.10
C CYS A 58 0.67 14.45 2.14
N VAL A 59 -0.49 14.56 1.48
CA VAL A 59 -0.84 15.68 0.61
C VAL A 59 -0.86 16.99 1.40
N CYS A 60 -1.52 17.03 2.56
CA CYS A 60 -1.56 18.21 3.43
C CYS A 60 -0.16 18.60 3.91
N ALA A 61 0.69 17.64 4.27
CA ALA A 61 2.07 17.90 4.67
C ALA A 61 2.86 18.57 3.53
N SER A 62 2.76 18.06 2.30
CA SER A 62 3.41 18.68 1.13
C SER A 62 2.88 20.08 0.84
N ALA A 63 1.58 20.31 0.96
CA ALA A 63 0.97 21.62 0.74
C ALA A 63 1.32 22.63 1.84
N SER A 64 1.58 22.15 3.07
CA SER A 64 1.92 23.00 4.23
C SER A 64 3.23 23.76 4.08
N GLU A 65 4.12 23.33 3.17
CA GLU A 65 5.33 24.08 2.80
C GLU A 65 5.00 25.41 2.12
N SER A 66 3.82 25.51 1.50
CA SER A 66 3.34 26.70 0.78
C SER A 66 2.12 27.37 1.43
N ASN A 67 1.44 26.71 2.37
CA ASN A 67 0.21 27.20 3.00
C ASN A 67 0.16 26.91 4.51
N ALA A 68 0.23 27.97 5.32
CA ALA A 68 0.21 27.87 6.79
C ALA A 68 -1.07 27.22 7.34
N ALA A 69 -2.20 27.29 6.65
CA ALA A 69 -3.45 26.65 7.08
C ALA A 69 -3.38 25.11 7.02
N ALA A 70 -2.54 24.53 6.16
CA ALA A 70 -2.35 23.09 6.07
C ALA A 70 -1.44 22.54 7.20
N ARG A 71 -0.68 23.41 7.87
CA ARG A 71 0.21 23.02 8.97
C ARG A 71 -0.55 22.63 10.24
N ASP A 72 -1.72 23.22 10.47
CA ASP A 72 -2.59 22.91 11.63
C ASP A 72 -3.42 21.63 11.43
N VAL A 73 -3.48 21.11 10.19
CA VAL A 73 -4.22 19.90 9.83
C VAL A 73 -3.35 18.64 10.01
N VAL A 74 -2.01 18.77 9.95
CA VAL A 74 -1.09 17.64 10.00
C VAL A 74 -0.64 17.38 11.44
N SER A 75 -1.22 16.35 12.06
CA SER A 75 -0.74 15.83 13.34
C SER A 75 0.22 14.66 13.13
N TRP A 76 1.52 14.91 13.24
CA TRP A 76 2.55 13.88 13.07
C TRP A 76 2.48 12.74 14.10
N ASN A 77 1.93 13.00 15.29
CA ASN A 77 1.67 11.95 16.28
C ASN A 77 0.53 11.03 15.82
N ASP A 78 -0.48 11.57 15.15
CA ASP A 78 -1.58 10.79 14.59
C ASP A 78 -1.13 9.97 13.39
N ILE A 79 -0.22 10.48 12.55
CA ILE A 79 0.35 9.72 11.44
C ILE A 79 1.05 8.43 11.92
N ARG A 80 1.80 8.47 13.02
CA ARG A 80 2.40 7.23 13.57
C ARG A 80 1.34 6.25 14.08
N GLY A 81 0.25 6.75 14.64
CA GLY A 81 -0.90 5.94 15.04
C GLY A 81 -1.56 5.28 13.84
N LEU A 82 -1.77 6.05 12.78
CA LEU A 82 -2.35 5.61 11.53
C LEU A 82 -1.53 4.52 10.86
N LEU A 83 -0.20 4.70 10.76
CA LEU A 83 0.71 3.68 10.24
C LEU A 83 0.58 2.35 11.01
N ARG A 84 0.53 2.40 12.35
CA ARG A 84 0.34 1.18 13.17
C ARG A 84 -1.02 0.54 12.95
N ASN A 85 -2.07 1.34 12.79
CA ASN A 85 -3.41 0.83 12.53
C ASN A 85 -3.50 0.13 11.17
N ILE A 86 -2.83 0.68 10.15
CA ILE A 86 -2.73 0.05 8.83
C ILE A 86 -1.98 -1.28 8.95
N MET A 87 -0.78 -1.29 9.55
CA MET A 87 0.00 -2.52 9.70
C MET A 87 -0.77 -3.62 10.46
N ARG A 88 -1.49 -3.27 11.52
CA ARG A 88 -2.33 -4.24 12.26
C ARG A 88 -3.52 -4.73 11.40
N ALA A 89 -4.15 -3.85 10.63
CA ALA A 89 -5.21 -4.26 9.72
C ALA A 89 -4.65 -5.20 8.64
N ASP A 90 -3.45 -4.92 8.15
CA ASP A 90 -2.78 -5.74 7.15
C ASP A 90 -2.50 -7.16 7.68
N GLU A 91 -1.95 -7.27 8.90
CA GLU A 91 -1.77 -8.56 9.59
C GLU A 91 -3.08 -9.34 9.66
N GLY A 92 -4.19 -8.68 10.01
CA GLY A 92 -5.51 -9.31 10.07
C GLY A 92 -6.03 -9.79 8.70
N VAL A 93 -5.72 -9.07 7.62
CA VAL A 93 -6.06 -9.50 6.26
C VAL A 93 -5.17 -10.67 5.82
N VAL A 94 -3.88 -10.65 6.13
CA VAL A 94 -2.96 -11.77 5.84
C VAL A 94 -3.42 -13.05 6.55
N ASP A 95 -3.79 -12.95 7.84
CA ASP A 95 -4.33 -14.08 8.60
C ASP A 95 -5.60 -14.64 7.94
N MET A 96 -6.50 -13.77 7.49
CA MET A 96 -7.73 -14.16 6.78
C MET A 96 -7.42 -14.87 5.46
N VAL A 97 -6.48 -14.35 4.67
CA VAL A 97 -6.02 -14.97 3.41
C VAL A 97 -5.49 -16.36 3.68
N MET A 98 -4.57 -16.50 4.64
CA MET A 98 -3.95 -17.77 5.00
C MET A 98 -4.96 -18.82 5.47
N GLN A 99 -5.95 -18.41 6.26
CA GLN A 99 -6.89 -19.33 6.89
C GLN A 99 -8.04 -19.75 5.97
N HIS A 100 -8.51 -18.86 5.10
CA HIS A 100 -9.82 -19.06 4.47
C HIS A 100 -9.80 -19.08 2.94
N CYS A 101 -8.79 -18.50 2.29
CA CYS A 101 -8.75 -18.44 0.83
C CYS A 101 -8.36 -19.80 0.20
N VAL A 102 -8.62 -19.95 -1.10
CA VAL A 102 -8.08 -21.05 -1.91
C VAL A 102 -6.59 -20.81 -2.20
N ASP A 103 -5.84 -21.88 -2.45
CA ASP A 103 -4.37 -21.81 -2.60
C ASP A 103 -3.91 -20.86 -3.70
N SER A 104 -4.62 -20.80 -4.84
CA SER A 104 -4.28 -19.87 -5.93
C SER A 104 -4.40 -18.40 -5.52
N VAL A 105 -5.41 -18.06 -4.71
CA VAL A 105 -5.61 -16.69 -4.21
C VAL A 105 -4.60 -16.37 -3.11
N LYS A 106 -4.23 -17.37 -2.28
CA LYS A 106 -3.15 -17.19 -1.29
C LYS A 106 -1.84 -16.85 -1.97
N GLU A 107 -1.44 -17.65 -2.96
CA GLU A 107 -0.20 -17.43 -3.71
C GLU A 107 -0.19 -16.02 -4.33
N GLU A 108 -1.24 -15.67 -5.06
CA GLU A 108 -1.34 -14.35 -5.71
C GLU A 108 -1.28 -13.18 -4.71
N LEU A 109 -2.04 -13.24 -3.62
CA LEU A 109 -2.08 -12.13 -2.66
C LEU A 109 -0.82 -12.03 -1.81
N LEU A 110 -0.22 -13.16 -1.41
CA LEU A 110 0.96 -13.15 -0.55
C LEU A 110 2.23 -12.76 -1.30
N ASP A 111 2.31 -13.05 -2.60
CA ASP A 111 3.39 -12.56 -3.45
C ASP A 111 3.40 -11.03 -3.56
N LEU A 112 2.24 -10.39 -3.39
CA LEU A 112 2.10 -8.93 -3.38
C LEU A 112 2.32 -8.31 -1.99
N ASP A 113 2.30 -9.11 -0.92
CA ASP A 113 2.48 -8.66 0.47
C ASP A 113 3.96 -8.35 0.79
N THR A 114 4.54 -7.38 0.08
CA THR A 114 5.96 -7.06 0.16
C THR A 114 6.20 -5.60 0.50
N ASP A 115 7.24 -5.35 1.30
CA ASP A 115 7.66 -3.99 1.63
C ASP A 115 8.50 -3.40 0.51
N PHE A 116 8.38 -2.09 0.32
CA PHE A 116 9.19 -1.36 -0.65
C PHE A 116 10.67 -1.41 -0.25
N LYS A 117 11.50 -1.92 -1.15
CA LYS A 117 12.96 -1.93 -1.00
C LYS A 117 13.51 -0.73 -1.76
N PRO A 118 14.00 0.32 -1.06
CA PRO A 118 14.67 1.41 -1.75
C PRO A 118 15.93 0.87 -2.44
N PRO A 119 16.33 1.46 -3.59
CA PRO A 119 17.64 1.16 -4.16
C PRO A 119 18.72 1.44 -3.12
N GLU A 120 19.71 0.56 -3.01
CA GLU A 120 20.86 0.77 -2.14
C GLU A 120 21.56 2.06 -2.59
N GLU A 121 21.76 3.00 -1.65
CA GLU A 121 22.41 4.28 -1.92
C GLU A 121 23.83 4.00 -2.46
N GLY A 122 24.03 4.14 -3.79
CA GLY A 122 25.30 3.84 -4.45
C GLY A 122 25.26 3.44 -5.92
N GLN A 123 24.09 3.27 -6.54
CA GLN A 123 23.98 3.17 -8.01
C GLN A 123 23.64 4.56 -8.57
N GLU A 124 24.68 5.36 -8.78
CA GLU A 124 24.62 6.51 -9.68
C GLU A 124 24.17 5.98 -11.05
N ASP A 125 23.06 6.50 -11.55
CA ASP A 125 22.64 6.31 -12.94
C ASP A 125 23.83 6.65 -13.83
N GLN A 126 24.41 5.63 -14.47
CA GLN A 126 25.35 5.86 -15.55
C GLN A 126 24.58 6.57 -16.66
N GLU A 127 24.73 7.90 -16.74
CA GLU A 127 24.33 8.69 -17.89
C GLU A 127 24.77 7.95 -19.16
N ALA A 128 23.78 7.55 -19.96
CA ALA A 128 24.02 7.01 -21.28
C ALA A 128 24.82 8.06 -22.08
N PRO A 129 25.87 7.65 -22.83
CA PRO A 129 26.69 8.61 -23.57
C PRO A 129 25.82 9.33 -24.59
N GLU A 130 25.81 10.67 -24.53
CA GLU A 130 25.19 11.52 -25.55
C GLU A 130 25.73 11.14 -26.93
N GLU A 131 24.86 10.63 -27.81
CA GLU A 131 25.19 10.45 -29.22
C GLU A 131 25.49 11.82 -29.85
N GLU A 132 26.76 12.09 -30.14
CA GLU A 132 27.17 13.23 -30.95
C GLU A 132 26.51 13.15 -32.33
N LEU A 133 25.49 13.98 -32.57
CA LEU A 133 24.93 14.22 -33.90
C LEU A 133 26.02 14.86 -34.80
N PRO A 134 26.22 14.36 -36.04
CA PRO A 134 27.28 14.86 -36.91
C PRO A 134 27.00 16.30 -37.35
N ARG A 135 28.00 17.17 -37.18
CA ARG A 135 28.01 18.53 -37.73
C ARG A 135 27.95 18.47 -39.25
N VAL A 136 26.88 19.02 -39.82
CA VAL A 136 26.81 19.35 -41.24
C VAL A 136 27.69 20.57 -41.49
N THR A 137 28.80 20.38 -42.19
CA THR A 137 29.61 21.47 -42.74
C THR A 137 29.01 21.95 -44.05
N GLU A 138 28.67 23.25 -44.12
CA GLU A 138 28.44 24.00 -45.37
C GLU A 138 29.74 24.23 -46.14
#